data_AF-A0A962I633-F1
#
_entry.id   AF-A0A962I633-F1
#
_cell.length_a   1.000
_cell.length_b   1.000
_cell.length_c   1.000
_cell.angle_alpha   90.00
_cell.angle_beta   90.00
_cell.angle_gamma   90.00
#
_symmetry.space_group_name_H-M   'P 1'
#
loop_
_entity.id
_entity.type
_entity.pdbx_description
1 polymer ?
#
loop_
_entity_poly.entity_id
_entity_poly.type
_entity_poly.pdbx_seq_one_letter_code
_entity_poly.pdbx_strand_id
1 'polypeptide(L)'
;GIKSITRIRLTDRMPPTSWNRSAPGEYGFYANVNPAVDHPRWSQASERRLSGSGASRLFASRIDTLPFNGYAEQVASLYANMDLRRYF
;
A
#
# COMPACT_ATOMS: atom_id res chain seq x y z
N GLY A 1 8.72 -1.16 -9.25
CA GLY A 1 8.85 -0.58 -7.89
C GLY A 1 10.19 0.10 -7.75
N ILE A 2 10.38 0.96 -6.74
CA ILE A 2 11.56 1.83 -6.68
C ILE A 2 12.62 1.33 -5.68
N LYS A 3 13.83 1.13 -6.20
CA LYS A 3 15.08 0.78 -5.52
C LYS A 3 16.21 1.37 -6.37
N SER A 4 17.38 1.64 -5.76
CA SER A 4 18.56 2.15 -6.49
C SER A 4 18.27 3.38 -7.36
N ILE A 5 17.67 4.42 -6.76
CA ILE A 5 17.28 5.66 -7.46
C ILE A 5 18.55 6.36 -7.97
N THR A 6 18.59 6.68 -9.26
CA THR A 6 19.69 7.44 -9.89
C THR A 6 19.30 8.86 -10.28
N ARG A 7 18.00 9.19 -10.29
CA ARG A 7 17.48 10.50 -10.68
C ARG A 7 16.17 10.83 -9.97
N ILE A 8 16.00 12.10 -9.61
CA ILE A 8 14.75 12.69 -9.13
C ILE A 8 14.42 13.87 -10.05
N ARG A 9 13.15 13.98 -10.49
CA ARG A 9 12.65 15.09 -11.31
C ARG A 9 11.33 15.58 -10.74
N LEU A 10 11.21 16.89 -10.53
CA LEU A 10 9.94 17.54 -10.19
C LEU A 10 9.14 17.80 -11.47
N THR A 11 7.84 17.51 -11.42
CA THR A 11 6.93 17.60 -12.57
C THR A 11 5.63 18.28 -12.16
N ASP A 12 5.00 18.99 -13.09
CA ASP A 12 3.70 19.65 -12.93
C ASP A 12 2.51 18.70 -13.14
N ARG A 13 2.76 17.50 -13.69
CA ARG A 13 1.78 16.44 -13.90
C ARG A 13 2.10 15.17 -13.12
N MET A 14 1.08 14.38 -12.82
CA MET A 14 1.21 13.06 -12.20
C MET A 14 2.01 12.11 -13.11
N PRO A 15 3.20 11.62 -12.70
CA PRO A 15 4.02 10.75 -13.52
C PRO A 15 3.49 9.30 -13.53
N PRO A 16 3.83 8.49 -14.55
CA PRO A 16 3.50 7.07 -14.54
C PRO A 16 4.28 6.30 -13.48
N THR A 17 3.67 5.27 -12.89
CA THR A 17 4.34 4.34 -11.95
C THR A 17 4.45 2.94 -12.58
N SER A 18 5.51 2.20 -12.26
CA SER A 18 5.81 0.93 -12.94
C SER A 18 4.68 -0.11 -12.78
N TRP A 19 4.12 -0.26 -11.57
CA TRP A 19 3.10 -1.27 -11.30
C TRP A 19 1.73 -0.89 -11.86
N ASN A 20 1.35 0.40 -11.80
CA ASN A 20 0.12 0.87 -12.44
C ASN A 20 0.18 0.70 -13.97
N ARG A 21 1.35 0.89 -14.60
CA ARG A 21 1.51 0.59 -16.03
C ARG A 21 1.39 -0.90 -16.36
N SER A 22 1.93 -1.77 -15.51
CA SER A 22 1.92 -3.20 -15.75
C SER A 22 0.55 -3.84 -15.48
N ALA A 23 -0.17 -3.37 -14.45
CA ALA A 23 -1.47 -3.89 -14.05
C ALA A 23 -2.35 -2.76 -13.48
N PRO A 24 -2.93 -1.89 -14.34
CA PRO A 24 -3.66 -0.70 -13.90
C PRO A 24 -4.94 -1.01 -13.13
N GLY A 25 -5.52 -2.21 -13.32
CA GLY A 25 -6.69 -2.67 -12.56
C GLY A 25 -6.35 -3.21 -11.17
N GLU A 26 -5.07 -3.35 -10.83
CA GLU A 26 -4.59 -3.93 -9.56
C GLU A 26 -3.88 -2.91 -8.67
N TYR A 27 -3.18 -1.94 -9.27
CA TYR A 27 -2.36 -0.98 -8.55
C TYR A 27 -2.62 0.44 -9.05
N GLY A 28 -3.10 1.34 -8.19
CA GLY A 28 -3.22 2.76 -8.53
C GLY A 28 -1.97 3.57 -8.22
N PHE A 29 -2.15 4.90 -8.29
CA PHE A 29 -1.06 5.86 -8.10
C PHE A 29 -0.73 6.08 -6.61
N TYR A 30 -1.75 6.21 -5.75
CA TYR A 30 -1.55 6.56 -4.35
C TYR A 30 -1.17 5.36 -3.48
N ALA A 31 -1.76 4.18 -3.74
CA ALA A 31 -1.41 2.93 -3.06
C ALA A 31 -1.37 3.04 -1.52
N ASN A 32 -2.26 3.84 -0.93
CA ASN A 32 -2.41 3.95 0.51
C ASN A 32 -2.89 2.61 1.08
N VAL A 33 -2.24 2.11 2.14
CA VAL A 33 -2.64 0.86 2.79
C VAL A 33 -4.04 1.02 3.37
N ASN A 34 -4.99 0.23 2.88
CA ASN A 34 -6.39 0.32 3.25
C ASN A 34 -7.02 -1.08 3.38
N PRO A 35 -7.30 -1.57 4.61
CA PRO A 35 -7.86 -2.90 4.82
C PRO A 35 -9.30 -3.05 4.29
N ALA A 36 -10.00 -1.95 4.01
CA ALA A 36 -11.36 -1.95 3.47
C ALA A 36 -11.42 -1.98 1.94
N VAL A 37 -10.27 -2.02 1.26
CA VAL A 37 -10.16 -2.11 -0.21
C VAL A 37 -9.29 -3.29 -0.56
N ASP A 38 -9.91 -4.36 -1.01
CA ASP A 38 -9.22 -5.57 -1.41
C ASP A 38 -8.48 -5.38 -2.75
N HIS A 39 -7.40 -6.13 -2.91
CA HIS A 39 -6.78 -6.32 -4.21
C HIS A 39 -7.69 -7.23 -5.06
N PRO A 40 -7.73 -7.11 -6.41
CA PRO A 40 -8.60 -7.94 -7.25
C PRO A 40 -8.44 -9.46 -7.08
N ARG A 41 -7.31 -9.90 -6.51
CA ARG A 41 -6.94 -11.32 -6.34
C ARG A 41 -6.83 -11.79 -4.89
N TRP A 42 -6.89 -10.89 -3.90
CA TRP A 42 -6.78 -11.27 -2.47
C TRP A 42 -7.28 -10.15 -1.56
N SER A 43 -7.75 -10.54 -0.37
CA SER A 43 -8.14 -9.55 0.64
C SER A 43 -6.94 -8.86 1.27
N GLN A 44 -7.09 -7.55 1.55
CA GLN A 44 -6.12 -6.72 2.26
C GLN A 44 -6.48 -6.54 3.74
N ALA A 45 -7.55 -7.19 4.23
CA ALA A 45 -7.99 -7.05 5.62
C ALA A 45 -7.00 -7.61 6.65
N SER A 46 -6.16 -8.57 6.26
CA SER A 46 -5.12 -9.13 7.11
C SER A 46 -3.80 -9.34 6.37
N GLU A 47 -2.71 -9.30 7.12
CA GLU A 47 -1.35 -9.45 6.62
C GLU A 47 -0.58 -10.50 7.40
N ARG A 48 0.51 -10.98 6.80
CA ARG A 48 1.38 -11.99 7.39
C ARG A 48 2.59 -11.32 8.02
N ARG A 49 2.65 -11.27 9.35
CA ARG A 49 3.77 -10.67 10.07
C ARG A 49 4.99 -11.58 9.97
N LEU A 50 6.05 -11.08 9.32
CA LEU A 50 7.29 -11.86 9.11
C LEU A 50 8.24 -11.85 10.32
N SER A 51 7.99 -10.99 11.31
CA SER A 51 8.82 -10.86 12.51
C SER A 51 8.36 -11.80 13.64
N GLY A 52 9.27 -12.64 14.14
CA GLY A 52 9.13 -13.38 15.39
C GLY A 52 10.36 -14.25 15.72
N SER A 53 10.42 -14.79 16.93
CA SER A 53 11.50 -15.68 17.42
C SER A 53 11.06 -17.16 17.38
N GLY A 54 12.02 -18.08 17.16
CA GLY A 54 11.75 -19.52 17.16
C GLY A 54 10.78 -20.00 16.07
N ALA A 55 9.85 -20.88 16.44
CA ALA A 55 8.85 -21.49 15.54
C ALA A 55 7.91 -20.48 14.84
N SER A 56 7.85 -19.24 15.32
CA SER A 56 7.12 -18.14 14.68
C SER A 56 7.63 -17.76 13.27
N ARG A 57 8.87 -18.14 12.91
CA ARG A 57 9.35 -18.01 11.51
C ARG A 57 8.83 -19.11 10.58
N LEU A 58 8.40 -20.25 11.12
CA LEU A 58 7.83 -21.37 10.37
C LEU A 58 6.31 -21.19 10.20
N PHE A 59 5.65 -20.55 11.17
CA PHE A 59 4.24 -20.20 11.11
C PHE A 59 4.07 -18.70 11.30
N ALA A 60 4.14 -17.96 10.21
CA ALA A 60 3.89 -16.53 10.27
C ALA A 60 2.41 -16.29 10.58
N SER A 61 2.15 -15.71 11.75
CA SER A 61 0.79 -15.37 12.18
C SER A 61 0.21 -14.30 11.26
N ARG A 62 -1.11 -14.40 11.03
CA ARG A 62 -1.86 -13.32 10.41
C ARG A 62 -2.30 -12.33 11.48
N ILE A 63 -2.19 -11.05 11.17
CA ILE A 63 -2.69 -9.94 11.97
C ILE A 63 -3.58 -9.07 11.09
N ASP A 64 -4.45 -8.28 11.70
CA ASP A 64 -5.27 -7.32 10.96
C ASP A 64 -4.40 -6.20 10.40
N THR A 65 -4.64 -5.83 9.15
CA THR A 65 -3.96 -4.71 8.51
C THR A 65 -4.59 -3.41 9.00
N LEU A 66 -3.74 -2.47 9.42
CA LEU A 66 -4.20 -1.17 9.93
C LEU A 66 -4.37 -0.16 8.78
N PRO A 67 -5.35 0.77 8.85
CA PRO A 67 -5.46 1.86 7.89
C PRO A 67 -4.20 2.73 7.91
N PHE A 68 -3.75 3.15 6.72
CA PHE A 68 -2.47 3.84 6.53
C PHE A 68 -1.29 3.12 7.19
N ASN A 69 -1.38 1.79 7.31
CA ASN A 69 -0.39 0.96 7.98
C ASN A 69 -0.09 1.38 9.43
N GLY A 70 -1.11 1.92 10.13
CA GLY A 70 -0.99 2.38 11.52
C GLY A 70 -0.61 3.86 11.69
N TYR A 71 -0.45 4.60 10.59
CA TYR A 71 -0.04 6.01 10.61
C TYR A 71 -1.19 6.99 10.33
N ALA A 72 -2.43 6.58 10.56
CA ALA A 72 -3.60 7.37 10.22
C ALA A 72 -3.58 8.77 10.85
N GLU A 73 -3.19 8.89 12.13
CA GLU A 73 -3.13 10.18 12.84
C GLU A 73 -2.14 11.17 12.20
N GLN A 74 -1.08 10.66 11.56
CA GLN A 74 -0.01 11.47 10.97
C GLN A 74 -0.31 11.85 9.52
N VAL A 75 -0.97 10.98 8.75
CA VAL A 75 -1.07 11.15 7.28
C VAL A 75 -2.49 11.31 6.76
N ALA A 76 -3.53 10.98 7.52
CA ALA A 76 -4.91 11.00 7.00
C ALA A 76 -5.35 12.39 6.54
N SER A 77 -4.84 13.46 7.18
CA SER A 77 -5.15 14.84 6.82
C SER A 77 -4.73 15.21 5.39
N LEU A 78 -3.68 14.58 4.84
CA LEU A 78 -3.21 14.80 3.47
C LEU A 78 -4.20 14.30 2.41
N TYR A 79 -5.08 13.38 2.80
CA TYR A 79 -6.06 12.73 1.92
C TYR A 79 -7.51 13.05 2.31
N ALA A 80 -7.71 14.05 3.18
CA ALA A 80 -9.04 14.45 3.60
C ALA A 80 -9.90 14.79 2.37
N ASN A 81 -11.11 14.23 2.33
CA ASN A 81 -12.08 14.38 1.23
C ASN A 81 -11.72 13.67 -0.10
N MET A 82 -10.68 12.83 -0.13
CA MET A 82 -10.46 11.93 -1.26
C MET A 82 -11.28 10.65 -1.12
N ASP A 83 -11.81 10.15 -2.25
CA ASP A 83 -12.38 8.81 -2.30
C ASP A 83 -11.27 7.76 -2.35
N LEU A 84 -10.91 7.25 -1.18
CA LEU A 84 -9.85 6.25 -1.02
C LEU A 84 -10.20 4.89 -1.64
N ARG A 85 -11.47 4.64 -2.02
CA ARG A 85 -11.88 3.43 -2.77
C ARG A 85 -11.77 3.61 -4.27
N ARG A 86 -11.67 4.84 -4.76
CA ARG A 86 -11.47 5.15 -6.18
C ARG A 86 -9.99 5.32 -6.53
N TYR A 87 -9.17 5.68 -5.54
CA TYR A 87 -7.76 6.05 -5.71
C TYR A 87 -6.77 5.09 -5.01
N PHE A 88 -7.12 3.80 -4.88
CA PHE A 88 -6.22 2.76 -4.35
C PHE A 88 -5.15 2.37 -5.38
#